data_AF-A0A836BNY5-F1
#
_entry.id   AF-A0A836BNY5-F1
#
_cell.length_a   1.000
_cell.length_b   1.000
_cell.length_c   1.000
_cell.angle_alpha   90.00
_cell.angle_beta   90.00
_cell.angle_gamma   90.00
#
_symmetry.space_group_name_H-M   'P 1'
#
loop_
_entity.id
_entity.type
_entity.pdbx_description
1 polymer ?
#
loop_
_entity_poly.entity_id
_entity_poly.type
_entity_poly.pdbx_seq_one_letter_code
_entity_poly.pdbx_strand_id
1 'polypeptide(L)'
;MPIAQYTALGGAQDPSRAHHCVNMVTLLQVRHPHTRVLSHIRHVWARYSAACGQDRVVYLAAADGAEHWVRLMPAPTNSYLIRTLLGEAVYHLPPGAVTRDHLGLARVLLAQQVDVLTVLEDAQLSSHALRYGLGWRHVEERANTAAPSTSDLQPRSGLELLWELNALDMELYGFAAVLAAVDAVVYDVAGGVAVRLVDGPDAGPGWAAGAAGVGAQARTGDRSAGQHNLRMCGLAFGQGGGRW
;
A
#
# COMPACT_ATOMS: atom_id res chain seq x y z
N MET A 1 1.99 -29.95 -6.73
CA MET A 1 2.32 -28.61 -7.25
C MET A 1 1.88 -27.60 -6.20
N PRO A 2 2.74 -26.67 -5.75
CA PRO A 2 2.26 -25.55 -4.96
C PRO A 2 1.32 -24.72 -5.83
N ILE A 3 0.12 -24.41 -5.32
CA ILE A 3 -0.76 -23.44 -5.95
C ILE A 3 -0.17 -22.08 -5.59
N ALA A 4 0.60 -21.49 -6.50
CA ALA A 4 0.98 -20.08 -6.34
C ALA A 4 -0.30 -19.25 -6.50
N GLN A 5 -0.76 -18.63 -5.42
CA GLN A 5 -1.85 -17.66 -5.46
C GLN A 5 -1.27 -16.33 -5.93
N TYR A 6 -1.52 -16.03 -7.20
CA TYR A 6 -1.32 -14.70 -7.74
C TYR A 6 -2.53 -13.84 -7.36
N THR A 7 -2.27 -12.60 -6.96
CA THR A 7 -3.29 -11.56 -6.70
C THR A 7 -4.09 -11.18 -7.95
N ALA A 8 -3.64 -11.62 -9.13
CA ALA A 8 -4.23 -11.35 -10.43
C ALA A 8 -4.61 -12.66 -11.16
N LEU A 9 -5.79 -12.65 -11.81
CA LEU A 9 -6.28 -13.77 -12.63
C LEU A 9 -5.36 -14.01 -13.83
N GLY A 10 -5.22 -15.25 -14.29
CA GLY A 10 -4.38 -15.59 -15.44
C GLY A 10 -2.87 -15.71 -15.13
N GLY A 11 -2.42 -15.20 -13.98
CA GLY A 11 -1.00 -15.24 -13.57
C GLY A 11 -0.48 -16.66 -13.30
N ALA A 12 -1.37 -17.60 -12.96
CA ALA A 12 -1.02 -19.00 -12.73
C ALA A 12 -0.56 -19.73 -14.00
N GLN A 13 -1.02 -19.30 -15.19
CA GLN A 13 -0.60 -19.86 -16.47
C GLN A 13 0.63 -19.14 -17.02
N ASP A 14 0.65 -17.80 -16.91
CA ASP A 14 1.72 -16.94 -17.41
C ASP A 14 1.67 -15.59 -16.67
N PRO A 15 2.77 -15.14 -16.01
CA PRO A 15 2.81 -13.85 -15.33
C PRO A 15 2.45 -12.66 -16.23
N SER A 16 2.74 -12.74 -17.54
CA SER A 16 2.38 -11.67 -18.50
C SER A 16 0.87 -11.60 -18.80
N ARG A 17 0.13 -12.64 -18.44
CA ARG A 17 -1.34 -12.73 -18.59
C ARG A 17 -2.07 -12.43 -17.29
N ALA A 18 -1.34 -12.06 -16.24
CA ALA A 18 -1.90 -11.62 -14.99
C ALA A 18 -2.73 -10.35 -15.22
N HIS A 19 -4.01 -10.36 -14.85
CA HIS A 19 -4.92 -9.21 -14.94
C HIS A 19 -5.95 -9.22 -13.80
N HIS A 20 -6.54 -8.07 -13.51
CA HIS A 20 -7.67 -7.98 -12.59
C HIS A 20 -8.99 -8.33 -13.29
N CYS A 21 -10.04 -8.61 -12.52
CA CYS A 21 -11.38 -8.84 -13.06
C CYS A 21 -11.83 -7.66 -13.93
N VAL A 22 -12.43 -7.93 -15.09
CA VAL A 22 -12.82 -6.94 -16.13
C VAL A 22 -13.82 -5.84 -15.73
N ASN A 23 -14.15 -5.67 -14.45
CA ASN A 23 -14.99 -4.59 -13.94
C ASN A 23 -14.53 -4.09 -12.54
N MET A 24 -13.28 -4.35 -12.18
CA MET A 24 -12.70 -3.86 -10.93
C MET A 24 -11.69 -2.78 -11.26
N VAL A 25 -11.76 -1.68 -10.50
CA VAL A 25 -10.74 -0.64 -10.54
C VAL A 25 -9.75 -0.91 -9.42
N THR A 26 -8.46 -0.90 -9.74
CA THR A 26 -7.40 -1.07 -8.76
C THR A 26 -6.76 0.25 -8.41
N LEU A 27 -6.72 0.52 -7.11
CA LEU A 27 -6.05 1.67 -6.55
C LEU A 27 -4.87 1.20 -5.70
N LEU A 28 -3.70 1.78 -5.95
CA LEU A 28 -2.54 1.57 -5.09
C LEU A 28 -2.02 2.92 -4.57
N GLN A 29 -1.80 2.99 -3.26
CA GLN A 29 -1.07 4.09 -2.64
C GLN A 29 0.35 3.64 -2.32
N VAL A 30 1.33 4.30 -2.94
CA VAL A 30 2.75 4.08 -2.66
C VAL A 30 3.25 5.08 -1.63
N ARG A 31 4.23 4.65 -0.84
CA ARG A 31 4.90 5.44 0.19
C ARG A 31 6.40 5.22 0.09
N HIS A 32 7.19 6.24 0.40
CA HIS A 32 8.63 6.14 0.45
C HIS A 32 9.08 4.93 1.31
N PRO A 33 9.81 3.95 0.77
CA PRO A 33 10.13 2.68 1.44
C PRO A 33 10.77 2.83 2.83
N HIS A 34 11.69 3.79 3.00
CA HIS A 34 12.33 4.06 4.30
C HIS A 34 11.33 4.57 5.36
N THR A 35 10.45 5.51 5.00
CA THR A 35 9.45 6.03 5.94
C THR A 35 8.39 4.97 6.24
N ARG A 36 8.03 4.16 5.23
CA ARG A 36 7.12 3.02 5.35
C ARG A 36 7.62 1.97 6.34
N VAL A 37 8.87 1.50 6.21
CA VAL A 37 9.40 0.45 7.10
C VAL A 37 9.46 0.92 8.55
N LEU A 38 9.92 2.15 8.79
CA LEU A 38 9.96 2.72 10.14
C LEU A 38 8.54 2.91 10.70
N SER A 39 7.60 3.35 9.87
CA SER A 39 6.20 3.46 10.27
C SER A 39 5.59 2.11 10.64
N HIS A 40 5.94 1.04 9.92
CA HIS A 40 5.45 -0.30 10.20
C HIS A 40 6.01 -0.82 11.53
N ILE A 41 7.31 -0.64 11.77
CA ILE A 41 7.97 -1.00 13.03
C ILE A 41 7.32 -0.27 14.20
N ARG A 42 7.13 1.07 14.09
CA ARG A 42 6.46 1.88 15.11
C ARG A 42 5.03 1.41 15.37
N HIS A 43 4.29 1.04 14.32
CA HIS A 43 2.92 0.55 14.44
C HIS A 43 2.87 -0.76 15.22
N VAL A 44 3.70 -1.74 14.85
CA VAL A 44 3.80 -3.02 15.54
C VAL A 44 4.18 -2.80 16.99
N TRP A 45 5.21 -1.99 17.27
CA TRP A 45 5.61 -1.68 18.64
C TRP A 45 4.48 -1.07 19.46
N ALA A 46 3.81 -0.04 18.93
CA ALA A 46 2.72 0.65 19.63
C ALA A 46 1.56 -0.29 19.94
N ARG A 47 1.19 -1.16 18.99
CA ARG A 47 0.13 -2.15 19.15
C ARG A 47 0.48 -3.20 20.20
N TYR A 48 1.68 -3.77 20.15
CA TYR A 48 2.12 -4.76 21.14
C TYR A 48 2.31 -4.14 22.53
N SER A 49 2.80 -2.90 22.61
CA SER A 49 2.90 -2.19 23.88
C SER A 49 1.53 -1.97 24.54
N ALA A 50 0.52 -1.63 23.73
CA ALA A 50 -0.84 -1.44 24.23
C ALA A 50 -1.52 -2.76 24.60
N ALA A 51 -1.29 -3.84 23.83
CA ALA A 51 -1.95 -5.13 24.03
C ALA A 51 -1.30 -5.99 25.13
N CYS A 52 0.03 -5.95 25.26
CA CYS A 52 0.77 -6.88 26.11
C CYS A 52 1.24 -6.28 27.44
N GLY A 53 1.12 -4.96 27.65
CA GLY A 53 1.54 -4.31 28.89
C GLY A 53 2.98 -4.65 29.28
N GLN A 54 3.16 -5.28 30.46
CA GLN A 54 4.48 -5.70 30.98
C GLN A 54 5.10 -6.87 30.20
N ASP A 55 4.28 -7.74 29.57
CA ASP A 55 4.74 -8.91 28.82
C ASP A 55 5.38 -8.54 27.48
N ARG A 56 5.33 -7.26 27.08
CA ARG A 56 6.00 -6.75 25.88
C ARG A 56 7.49 -7.09 25.85
N VAL A 57 8.12 -7.20 27.02
CA VAL A 57 9.55 -7.52 27.14
C VAL A 57 9.85 -8.90 26.57
N VAL A 58 8.92 -9.85 26.61
CA VAL A 58 9.12 -11.19 26.04
C VAL A 58 9.29 -11.14 24.51
N TYR A 59 8.53 -10.26 23.84
CA TYR A 59 8.51 -10.16 22.39
C TYR A 59 9.46 -9.08 21.85
N LEU A 60 9.75 -8.05 22.64
CA LEU A 60 10.45 -6.83 22.21
C LEU A 60 11.70 -6.52 23.04
N ALA A 61 12.12 -7.35 24.02
CA ALA A 61 13.37 -7.12 24.76
C ALA A 61 14.60 -7.03 23.86
N ALA A 62 14.59 -7.77 22.74
CA ALA A 62 15.67 -7.80 21.77
C ALA A 62 15.44 -6.87 20.56
N ALA A 63 14.38 -6.07 20.56
CA ALA A 63 14.01 -5.18 19.46
C ALA A 63 14.83 -3.87 19.43
N ASP A 64 16.12 -3.99 19.76
CA ASP A 64 17.15 -2.94 19.75
C ASP A 64 17.48 -2.50 18.33
N GLY A 65 17.70 -3.47 17.42
CA GLY A 65 18.33 -3.23 16.13
C GLY A 65 17.52 -3.71 14.94
N ALA A 66 17.86 -3.21 13.76
CA ALA A 66 17.20 -3.55 12.50
C ALA A 66 17.13 -5.07 12.23
N GLU A 67 18.19 -5.81 12.56
CA GLU A 67 18.22 -7.26 12.36
C GLU A 67 17.10 -8.00 13.10
N HIS A 68 16.77 -7.57 14.31
CA HIS A 68 15.68 -8.17 15.07
C HIS A 68 14.36 -8.00 14.32
N TRP A 69 14.10 -6.80 13.80
CA TRP A 69 12.90 -6.50 13.03
C TRP A 69 12.85 -7.29 11.72
N VAL A 70 13.98 -7.43 11.04
CA VAL A 70 14.08 -8.26 9.83
C VAL A 70 13.76 -9.72 10.12
N ARG A 71 14.20 -10.27 11.26
CA ARG A 71 13.86 -11.64 11.67
C ARG A 71 12.40 -11.79 12.10
N LEU A 72 11.88 -10.82 12.86
CA LEU A 72 10.52 -10.86 13.40
C LEU A 72 9.47 -10.69 12.30
N MET A 73 9.72 -9.81 11.33
CA MET A 73 8.78 -9.43 10.28
C MET A 73 9.53 -9.18 8.95
N PRO A 74 10.00 -10.25 8.28
CA PRO A 74 10.85 -10.13 7.09
C PRO A 74 10.14 -9.48 5.91
N ALA A 75 8.88 -9.82 5.64
CA ALA A 75 8.17 -9.30 4.47
C ALA A 75 7.92 -7.78 4.55
N PRO A 76 7.44 -7.19 5.67
CA PRO A 76 7.26 -5.74 5.73
C PRO A 76 8.57 -4.94 5.85
N THR A 77 9.68 -5.56 6.27
CA THR A 77 10.98 -4.89 6.43
C THR A 77 11.91 -4.97 5.22
N ASN A 78 11.62 -5.80 4.22
CA ASN A 78 12.46 -6.03 3.06
C ASN A 78 11.66 -6.06 1.76
N SER A 79 11.84 -5.06 0.90
CA SER A 79 11.26 -5.01 -0.47
C SER A 79 9.75 -5.30 -0.49
N TYR A 80 9.01 -4.68 0.42
CA TYR A 80 7.60 -4.95 0.66
C TYR A 80 6.72 -4.61 -0.54
N LEU A 81 7.00 -3.52 -1.26
CA LEU A 81 6.19 -3.12 -2.41
C LEU A 81 6.32 -4.15 -3.52
N ILE A 82 7.55 -4.57 -3.85
CA ILE A 82 7.81 -5.66 -4.80
C ILE A 82 7.11 -6.95 -4.35
N ARG A 83 7.30 -7.36 -3.09
CA ARG A 83 6.66 -8.58 -2.54
C ARG A 83 5.14 -8.55 -2.63
N THR A 84 4.53 -7.39 -2.37
CA THR A 84 3.07 -7.22 -2.40
C THR A 84 2.54 -7.32 -3.82
N LEU A 85 3.21 -6.69 -4.79
CA LEU A 85 2.81 -6.74 -6.20
C LEU A 85 2.97 -8.13 -6.80
N LEU A 86 4.08 -8.81 -6.49
CA LEU A 86 4.38 -10.13 -7.05
C LEU A 86 3.69 -11.29 -6.33
N GLY A 87 3.04 -11.01 -5.20
CA GLY A 87 2.23 -11.98 -4.46
C GLY A 87 3.04 -13.13 -3.85
N GLU A 88 2.36 -14.25 -3.60
CA GLU A 88 2.85 -15.38 -2.79
C GLU A 88 4.21 -15.92 -3.24
N ALA A 89 4.45 -15.97 -4.56
CA ALA A 89 5.67 -16.49 -5.15
C ALA A 89 6.95 -15.78 -4.65
N VAL A 90 6.83 -14.50 -4.30
CA VAL A 90 7.97 -13.67 -3.84
C VAL A 90 7.79 -13.25 -2.38
N TYR A 91 6.56 -13.22 -1.86
CA TYR A 91 6.24 -12.69 -0.54
C TYR A 91 7.03 -13.36 0.60
N HIS A 92 7.27 -14.66 0.51
CA HIS A 92 7.94 -15.46 1.54
C HIS A 92 9.44 -15.66 1.33
N LEU A 93 10.04 -15.08 0.28
CA LEU A 93 11.47 -15.22 0.04
C LEU A 93 12.31 -14.71 1.23
N PRO A 94 13.49 -15.28 1.49
CA PRO A 94 14.38 -14.79 2.55
C PRO A 94 14.72 -13.29 2.39
N PRO A 95 15.11 -12.61 3.48
CA PRO A 95 15.71 -11.27 3.40
C PRO A 95 16.83 -11.21 2.36
N GLY A 96 16.85 -10.16 1.52
CA GLY A 96 17.85 -9.99 0.46
C GLY A 96 17.67 -10.86 -0.80
N ALA A 97 16.73 -11.82 -0.81
CA ALA A 97 16.52 -12.70 -1.97
C ALA A 97 15.64 -12.10 -3.08
N VAL A 98 15.18 -10.85 -2.94
CA VAL A 98 14.48 -10.14 -4.01
C VAL A 98 15.51 -9.63 -5.03
N THR A 99 15.33 -9.98 -6.30
CA THR A 99 16.30 -9.71 -7.37
C THR A 99 15.85 -8.56 -8.28
N ARG A 100 16.74 -8.19 -9.22
CA ARG A 100 16.43 -7.21 -10.28
C ARG A 100 15.34 -7.69 -11.24
N ASP A 101 15.23 -8.99 -11.47
CA ASP A 101 14.16 -9.55 -12.31
C ASP A 101 12.79 -9.36 -11.65
N HIS A 102 12.72 -9.53 -10.31
CA HIS A 102 11.51 -9.21 -9.55
C HIS A 102 11.14 -7.72 -9.67
N LEU A 103 12.12 -6.81 -9.60
CA LEU A 103 11.87 -5.39 -9.83
C LEU A 103 11.33 -5.12 -11.25
N GLY A 104 11.89 -5.77 -12.27
CA GLY A 104 11.42 -5.68 -13.65
C GLY A 104 9.95 -6.10 -13.78
N LEU A 105 9.60 -7.27 -13.23
CA LEU A 105 8.21 -7.75 -13.23
C LEU A 105 7.28 -6.83 -12.44
N ALA A 106 7.72 -6.34 -11.27
CA ALA A 106 6.91 -5.45 -10.45
C ALA A 106 6.59 -4.12 -11.15
N ARG A 107 7.53 -3.58 -11.94
CA ARG A 107 7.27 -2.39 -12.78
C ARG A 107 6.20 -2.65 -13.84
N VAL A 108 6.27 -3.82 -14.50
CA VAL A 108 5.29 -4.23 -15.52
C VAL A 108 3.91 -4.39 -14.87
N LEU A 109 3.81 -5.12 -13.77
CA LEU A 109 2.53 -5.28 -13.07
C LEU A 109 1.99 -3.94 -12.57
N LEU A 110 2.83 -3.08 -12.00
CA LEU A 110 2.40 -1.76 -11.57
C LEU A 110 1.80 -0.95 -12.72
N ALA A 111 2.45 -0.92 -13.88
CA ALA A 111 2.02 -0.14 -15.03
C ALA A 111 0.80 -0.73 -15.77
N GLN A 112 0.61 -2.04 -15.71
CA GLN A 112 -0.46 -2.73 -16.45
C GLN A 112 -1.70 -3.02 -15.60
N GLN A 113 -1.53 -3.14 -14.29
CA GLN A 113 -2.56 -3.66 -13.40
C GLN A 113 -3.07 -2.63 -12.39
N VAL A 114 -2.39 -1.51 -12.19
CA VAL A 114 -2.89 -0.45 -11.31
C VAL A 114 -3.54 0.63 -12.16
N ASP A 115 -4.85 0.82 -11.99
CA ASP A 115 -5.60 1.84 -12.73
C ASP A 115 -5.38 3.24 -12.16
N VAL A 116 -5.28 3.34 -10.83
CA VAL A 116 -5.07 4.61 -10.13
C VAL A 116 -3.95 4.50 -9.12
N LEU A 117 -2.90 5.28 -9.35
CA LEU A 117 -1.74 5.35 -8.49
C LEU A 117 -1.75 6.65 -7.68
N THR A 118 -1.54 6.53 -6.38
CA THR A 118 -1.43 7.67 -5.45
C THR A 118 -0.10 7.61 -4.71
N VAL A 119 0.47 8.76 -4.39
CA VAL A 119 1.75 8.90 -3.69
C VAL A 119 1.49 9.57 -2.35
N LEU A 120 1.69 8.84 -1.25
CA LEU A 120 1.34 9.33 0.08
C LEU A 120 2.05 10.64 0.44
N GLU A 121 3.30 10.80 0.02
CA GLU A 121 4.09 12.01 0.22
C GLU A 121 3.61 13.22 -0.60
N ASP A 122 2.81 13.00 -1.65
CA ASP A 122 2.27 14.05 -2.52
C ASP A 122 0.74 14.02 -2.52
N ALA A 123 0.16 14.69 -1.52
CA ALA A 123 -1.28 14.79 -1.36
C ALA A 123 -1.96 15.53 -2.51
N GLN A 124 -1.25 16.45 -3.19
CA GLN A 124 -1.81 17.20 -4.32
C GLN A 124 -1.95 16.29 -5.53
N LEU A 125 -0.88 15.58 -5.89
CA LEU A 125 -0.88 14.61 -6.97
C LEU A 125 -1.89 13.49 -6.72
N SER A 126 -1.96 12.98 -5.49
CA SER A 126 -2.94 11.95 -5.11
C SER A 126 -4.38 12.44 -5.21
N SER A 127 -4.68 13.64 -4.70
CA SER A 127 -6.01 14.25 -4.82
C SER A 127 -6.40 14.47 -6.28
N HIS A 128 -5.44 14.85 -7.12
CA HIS A 128 -5.64 14.99 -8.55
C HIS A 128 -6.02 13.67 -9.22
N ALA A 129 -5.24 12.61 -8.98
CA ALA A 129 -5.50 11.28 -9.51
C ALA A 129 -6.86 10.72 -9.06
N LEU A 130 -7.21 10.89 -7.77
CA LEU A 130 -8.52 10.47 -7.24
C LEU A 130 -9.67 11.24 -7.88
N ARG A 131 -9.51 12.56 -8.07
CA ARG A 131 -10.55 13.40 -8.64
C ARG A 131 -10.82 13.07 -10.10
N TYR A 132 -9.79 12.98 -10.92
CA TYR A 132 -9.96 12.82 -12.36
C TYR A 132 -10.02 11.36 -12.79
N GLY A 133 -9.29 10.46 -12.13
CA GLY A 133 -9.34 9.03 -12.40
C GLY A 133 -10.62 8.36 -11.89
N LEU A 134 -11.14 8.79 -10.73
CA LEU A 134 -12.29 8.12 -10.08
C LEU A 134 -13.53 9.01 -9.88
N GLY A 135 -13.45 10.30 -10.19
CA GLY A 135 -14.52 11.25 -9.91
C GLY A 135 -14.69 11.57 -8.42
N TRP A 136 -13.73 11.20 -7.56
CA TRP A 136 -13.85 11.39 -6.12
C TRP A 136 -13.60 12.85 -5.72
N ARG A 137 -14.46 13.37 -4.84
CA ARG A 137 -14.41 14.78 -4.42
C ARG A 137 -13.70 15.01 -3.09
N HIS A 138 -13.41 13.95 -2.36
CA HIS A 138 -12.73 14.03 -1.08
C HIS A 138 -11.22 14.18 -1.26
N VAL A 139 -10.65 15.11 -0.52
CA VAL A 139 -9.21 15.29 -0.36
C VAL A 139 -8.79 14.47 0.86
N GLU A 140 -7.66 13.77 0.81
CA GLU A 140 -7.14 13.11 2.01
C GLU A 140 -6.86 14.14 3.10
N GLU A 141 -7.71 14.19 4.13
CA GLU A 141 -7.62 15.20 5.19
C GLU A 141 -6.44 14.93 6.14
N ARG A 142 -5.93 13.69 6.17
CA ARG A 142 -4.85 13.26 7.06
C ARG A 142 -4.04 12.10 6.47
N ALA A 143 -2.96 12.42 5.76
CA ALA A 143 -1.82 11.51 5.73
C ALA A 143 -1.15 11.59 7.10
N ASN A 144 -1.03 10.46 7.81
CA ASN A 144 -0.16 10.39 8.99
C ASN A 144 1.30 10.52 8.51
N THR A 145 1.72 11.75 8.24
CA THR A 145 3.06 12.08 7.75
C THR A 145 4.15 11.70 8.76
N ALA A 146 3.79 11.62 10.05
CA ALA A 146 4.65 11.10 11.10
C ALA A 146 3.87 10.18 12.05
N ALA A 147 4.38 8.97 12.27
CA ALA A 147 4.07 8.23 13.49
C ALA A 147 4.59 9.03 14.70
N PRO A 148 3.95 8.93 15.89
CA PRO A 148 4.34 9.68 17.09
C PRO A 148 5.87 9.70 17.28
N SER A 149 6.42 10.88 17.57
CA SER A 149 7.86 11.18 17.62
C SER A 149 8.61 10.58 18.81
N THR A 150 8.12 9.49 19.37
CA THR A 150 8.82 8.77 20.43
C THR A 150 9.99 8.04 19.79
N SER A 151 11.19 8.61 19.93
CA SER A 151 12.47 8.04 19.46
C SER A 151 12.70 6.61 19.95
N ASP A 152 11.97 6.19 20.98
CA ASP A 152 12.01 4.85 21.56
C ASP A 152 11.32 3.76 20.73
N LEU A 153 10.55 4.12 19.68
CA LEU A 153 9.75 3.14 18.90
C LEU A 153 10.38 2.78 17.54
N GLN A 154 11.67 3.06 17.34
CA GLN A 154 12.39 2.73 16.12
C GLN A 154 13.68 1.97 16.44
N PRO A 155 14.24 1.21 15.49
CA PRO A 155 15.52 0.55 15.69
C PRO A 155 16.58 1.58 16.06
N ARG A 156 17.32 1.32 17.13
CA ARG A 156 18.39 2.18 17.65
C ARG A 156 19.70 1.99 16.88
N SER A 157 19.83 0.85 16.20
CA SER A 157 21.04 0.44 15.48
C SER A 157 20.70 -0.26 14.15
N GLY A 158 21.66 -0.25 13.22
CA GLY A 158 21.60 -1.04 11.97
C GLY A 158 20.62 -0.56 10.91
N LEU A 159 20.22 0.72 10.89
CA LEU A 159 19.27 1.24 9.90
C LEU A 159 19.74 1.06 8.45
N GLU A 160 21.06 1.08 8.21
CA GLU A 160 21.68 0.80 6.91
C GLU A 160 21.19 -0.52 6.31
N LEU A 161 21.06 -1.57 7.13
CA LEU A 161 20.52 -2.87 6.69
C LEU A 161 19.10 -2.73 6.12
N LEU A 162 18.25 -1.90 6.74
CA LEU A 162 16.90 -1.67 6.23
C LEU A 162 16.94 -0.91 4.90
N TRP A 163 17.84 0.05 4.73
CA TRP A 163 17.99 0.78 3.48
C TRP A 163 18.51 -0.11 2.36
N GLU A 164 19.53 -0.93 2.63
CA GLU A 164 20.05 -1.93 1.69
C GLU A 164 18.96 -2.91 1.25
N LEU A 165 18.20 -3.47 2.19
CA LEU A 165 17.10 -4.40 1.90
C LEU A 165 15.92 -3.76 1.14
N ASN A 166 15.79 -2.43 1.15
CA ASN A 166 14.73 -1.73 0.43
C ASN A 166 15.26 -0.94 -0.78
N ALA A 167 16.51 -1.12 -1.19
CA ALA A 167 17.09 -0.40 -2.34
C ALA A 167 16.31 -0.63 -3.65
N LEU A 168 15.82 -1.85 -3.88
CA LEU A 168 14.99 -2.14 -5.07
C LEU A 168 13.60 -1.52 -4.96
N ASP A 169 13.01 -1.53 -3.76
CA ASP A 169 11.74 -0.86 -3.48
C ASP A 169 11.85 0.66 -3.69
N MET A 170 13.02 1.26 -3.41
CA MET A 170 13.28 2.69 -3.68
C MET A 170 13.21 3.00 -5.18
N GLU A 171 13.77 2.12 -6.01
CA GLU A 171 13.68 2.26 -7.46
C GLU A 171 12.26 2.05 -8.00
N LEU A 172 11.53 1.11 -7.42
CA LEU A 172 10.13 0.90 -7.78
C LEU A 172 9.26 2.09 -7.34
N TYR A 173 9.50 2.65 -6.16
CA TYR A 173 8.83 3.86 -5.68
C TYR A 173 9.09 5.05 -6.60
N GLY A 174 10.34 5.26 -7.04
CA GLY A 174 10.67 6.31 -8.01
C GLY A 174 9.92 6.12 -9.34
N PHE A 175 9.86 4.88 -9.85
CA PHE A 175 9.06 4.57 -11.03
C PHE A 175 7.57 4.84 -10.83
N ALA A 176 7.02 4.44 -9.69
CA ALA A 176 5.62 4.68 -9.31
C ALA A 176 5.30 6.18 -9.26
N ALA A 177 6.14 6.99 -8.63
CA ALA A 177 5.94 8.44 -8.56
C ALA A 177 5.94 9.09 -9.95
N VAL A 178 6.82 8.65 -10.86
CA VAL A 178 6.82 9.11 -12.25
C VAL A 178 5.54 8.71 -12.98
N LEU A 179 5.08 7.47 -12.81
CA LEU A 179 3.84 7.01 -13.43
C LEU A 179 2.62 7.82 -12.96
N ALA A 180 2.51 8.07 -11.66
CA ALA A 180 1.45 8.92 -11.10
C ALA A 180 1.49 10.35 -11.66
N ALA A 181 2.69 10.92 -11.86
CA ALA A 181 2.85 12.23 -12.49
C ALA A 181 2.43 12.23 -13.97
N VAL A 182 2.73 11.16 -14.71
CA VAL A 182 2.27 10.99 -16.10
C VAL A 182 0.74 10.91 -16.15
N ASP A 183 0.11 10.15 -15.25
CA ASP A 183 -1.36 10.07 -15.18
C ASP A 183 -1.98 11.45 -14.95
N ALA A 184 -1.40 12.27 -14.06
CA ALA A 184 -1.88 13.62 -13.84
C ALA A 184 -1.84 14.48 -15.11
N VAL A 185 -0.78 14.39 -15.92
CA VAL A 185 -0.71 15.09 -17.21
C VAL A 185 -1.76 14.59 -18.18
N VAL A 186 -1.99 13.27 -18.24
CA VAL A 186 -3.04 12.68 -19.09
C VAL A 186 -4.43 13.17 -18.67
N TYR A 187 -4.69 13.24 -17.36
CA TYR A 187 -5.94 13.76 -16.83
C TYR A 187 -6.14 15.24 -17.14
N ASP A 188 -5.09 16.07 -17.06
CA ASP A 188 -5.16 17.48 -17.43
C ASP A 188 -5.48 17.67 -18.92
N VAL A 189 -4.83 16.90 -19.80
CA VAL A 189 -5.10 16.94 -21.24
C VAL A 189 -6.53 16.48 -21.53
N ALA A 190 -6.96 15.37 -20.94
CA ALA A 190 -8.31 14.86 -21.10
C ALA A 190 -9.37 15.85 -20.59
N GLY A 191 -9.13 16.50 -19.45
CA GLY A 191 -9.98 17.56 -18.91
C GLY A 191 -10.08 18.76 -19.86
N GLY A 192 -8.95 19.22 -20.39
CA GLY A 192 -8.92 20.33 -21.36
C GLY A 192 -9.62 20.00 -22.70
N VAL A 193 -9.48 18.76 -23.18
CA VAL A 193 -10.18 18.28 -24.39
C VAL A 193 -11.68 18.12 -24.13
N ALA A 194 -12.07 17.56 -22.99
CA ALA A 194 -13.47 17.38 -22.63
C ALA A 194 -14.20 18.73 -22.59
N VAL A 195 -13.60 19.76 -21.96
CA VAL A 195 -14.14 21.13 -21.96
C VAL A 195 -14.32 21.68 -23.38
N ARG A 196 -13.39 21.41 -24.31
CA ARG A 196 -13.53 21.86 -25.70
C ARG A 196 -14.60 21.13 -26.50
N LEU A 197 -14.86 19.87 -26.20
CA LEU A 197 -15.96 19.11 -26.82
C LEU A 197 -17.33 19.57 -26.29
N VAL A 198 -17.37 20.13 -25.08
CA VAL A 198 -18.56 20.78 -24.52
C VAL A 198 -18.94 22.04 -25.26
N ASP A 199 -17.93 22.85 -25.57
CA ASP A 199 -18.11 24.17 -26.15
C ASP A 199 -18.08 24.16 -27.69
N GLY A 200 -18.03 22.97 -28.31
CA GLY A 200 -18.06 22.79 -29.75
C GLY A 200 -19.48 22.85 -30.35
N PRO A 201 -19.63 23.30 -31.61
CA PRO A 201 -20.95 23.44 -32.26
C PRO A 201 -21.72 22.12 -32.47
N ASP A 202 -21.07 20.97 -32.25
CA ASP A 202 -21.64 19.63 -32.42
C ASP A 202 -21.89 18.90 -31.08
N ALA A 203 -21.95 19.62 -29.95
CA ALA A 203 -22.20 19.04 -28.63
C ALA A 203 -23.63 18.45 -28.53
N GLY A 204 -23.78 17.19 -28.93
CA GLY A 204 -25.01 16.41 -28.75
C GLY A 204 -25.34 16.17 -27.26
N PRO A 205 -26.62 16.04 -26.90
CA PRO A 205 -27.10 16.14 -25.52
C PRO A 205 -26.70 14.99 -24.56
N GLY A 206 -26.02 13.93 -25.04
CA GLY A 206 -25.62 12.78 -24.20
C GLY A 206 -24.38 13.02 -23.33
N TRP A 207 -23.56 13.99 -23.74
CA TRP A 207 -22.38 14.54 -23.12
C TRP A 207 -22.41 14.98 -21.64
N ALA A 208 -23.27 15.99 -21.42
CA ALA A 208 -23.25 16.88 -20.28
C ALA A 208 -23.90 16.27 -19.02
N ALA A 209 -24.68 15.19 -19.18
CA ALA A 209 -25.38 14.55 -18.08
C ALA A 209 -24.44 13.80 -17.12
N GLY A 210 -23.30 13.29 -17.60
CA GLY A 210 -22.32 12.57 -16.78
C GLY A 210 -21.55 13.49 -15.81
N ALA A 211 -21.22 14.71 -16.25
CA ALA A 211 -20.46 15.66 -15.45
C ALA A 211 -21.31 16.38 -14.39
N ALA A 212 -22.60 16.60 -14.65
CA ALA A 212 -23.51 17.30 -13.74
C ALA A 212 -24.07 16.41 -12.61
N GLY A 213 -24.17 15.09 -12.81
CA GLY A 213 -24.76 14.16 -11.84
C GLY A 213 -23.95 13.95 -10.55
N VAL A 214 -22.64 14.21 -10.57
CA VAL A 214 -21.75 14.05 -9.40
C VAL A 214 -21.91 15.19 -8.38
N GLY A 215 -22.70 16.22 -8.72
CA GLY A 215 -22.85 17.47 -7.98
C GLY A 215 -23.75 17.44 -6.74
N ALA A 216 -24.80 16.61 -6.73
CA ALA A 216 -26.01 16.95 -5.98
C ALA A 216 -26.36 16.06 -4.77
N GLN A 217 -25.64 14.96 -4.50
CA GLN A 217 -26.18 13.89 -3.64
C GLN A 217 -25.41 13.55 -2.34
N ALA A 218 -24.51 14.41 -1.86
CA ALA A 218 -23.73 14.16 -0.64
C ALA A 218 -23.93 15.23 0.45
N ARG A 219 -25.19 15.44 0.87
CA ARG A 219 -25.51 16.12 2.14
C ARG A 219 -26.56 15.29 2.86
N THR A 220 -26.11 14.31 3.64
CA THR A 220 -26.71 13.80 4.89
C THR A 220 -26.09 12.42 5.18
N GLY A 221 -25.36 12.28 6.29
CA GLY A 221 -24.72 11.03 6.65
C GLY A 221 -23.98 11.13 7.99
N ASP A 222 -24.70 10.76 9.03
CA ASP A 222 -24.42 10.87 10.46
C ASP A 222 -23.22 10.01 10.93
N ARG A 223 -22.52 10.46 11.98
CA ARG A 223 -21.32 9.82 12.54
C ARG A 223 -21.71 8.92 13.73
N SER A 224 -21.52 7.61 13.60
CA SER A 224 -21.32 6.73 14.75
C SER A 224 -20.12 5.80 14.52
N ALA A 225 -19.10 5.96 15.37
CA ALA A 225 -17.88 5.16 15.33
C ALA A 225 -18.01 3.97 16.29
N GLY A 226 -18.17 2.77 15.75
CA GLY A 226 -18.07 1.51 16.49
C GLY A 226 -16.61 1.05 16.58
N GLN A 227 -16.05 0.97 17.78
CA GLN A 227 -14.76 0.32 18.05
C GLN A 227 -14.97 -1.20 18.14
N HIS A 228 -14.31 -1.96 17.27
CA HIS A 228 -14.18 -3.42 17.43
C HIS A 228 -12.81 -3.77 18.02
N ASN A 229 -12.83 -4.35 19.22
CA ASN A 229 -11.67 -4.89 19.93
C ASN A 229 -11.35 -6.29 19.41
N LEU A 230 -10.19 -6.47 18.76
CA LEU A 230 -9.59 -7.78 18.53
C LEU A 230 -8.67 -8.11 19.71
N ARG A 231 -9.06 -9.11 20.52
CA ARG A 231 -8.21 -9.69 21.56
C ARG A 231 -7.14 -10.57 20.89
N MET A 232 -5.91 -10.09 20.83
CA MET A 232 -4.71 -10.88 20.50
C MET A 232 -3.81 -10.92 21.74
N CYS A 233 -3.98 -11.95 22.56
CA CYS A 233 -3.00 -12.47 23.53
C CYS A 233 -3.57 -13.78 24.08
N GLY A 234 -3.11 -14.91 23.54
CA GLY A 234 -3.53 -16.24 23.97
C GLY A 234 -2.64 -17.31 23.38
N LEU A 235 -1.46 -17.52 23.96
CA LEU A 235 -0.79 -18.81 23.92
C LEU A 235 -1.21 -19.57 25.18
N ALA A 236 -2.24 -20.40 25.06
CA ALA A 236 -2.56 -21.40 26.06
C ALA A 236 -1.54 -22.54 25.92
N PHE A 237 -0.43 -22.47 26.64
CA PHE A 237 0.33 -23.66 26.99
C PHE A 237 -0.44 -24.42 28.08
N GLY A 238 -1.30 -25.33 27.65
CA GLY A 238 -1.91 -26.32 28.54
C GLY A 238 -0.91 -27.41 28.89
N GLN A 239 -0.20 -27.24 30.01
CA GLN A 239 0.28 -28.39 30.78
C GLN A 239 -0.94 -29.08 31.41
N GLY A 240 -1.11 -30.37 31.17
CA GLY A 240 -2.13 -31.17 31.82
C GLY A 240 -1.92 -32.64 31.50
N GLY A 241 -1.20 -33.34 32.38
CA GLY A 241 -1.04 -34.79 32.31
C GLY A 241 -2.37 -35.52 32.49
N GLY A 242 -2.49 -36.66 31.81
CA GLY A 242 -3.57 -37.62 31.98
C GLY A 242 -3.19 -38.95 31.36
N ARG A 243 -3.01 -39.96 32.21
CA ARG A 243 -2.93 -41.38 31.86
C ARG A 243 -4.11 -41.77 30.96
N TRP A 244 -3.84 -42.52 29.89
CA TRP A 244 -4.20 -43.94 29.67
C TRP A 244 -3.31 -44.48 28.57
#